data_AF-A0A0B7B7V7-F1
#
_entry.id   AF-A0A0B7B7V7-F1
#
_cell.length_a   1.000
_cell.length_b   1.000
_cell.length_c   1.000
_cell.angle_alpha   90.00
_cell.angle_beta   90.00
_cell.angle_gamma   90.00
#
_symmetry.space_group_name_H-M   'P 1'
#
loop_
_entity.id
_entity.type
_entity.pdbx_description
1 polymer ?
#
loop_
_entity_poly.entity_id
_entity_poly.type
_entity_poly.pdbx_seq_one_letter_code
_entity_poly.pdbx_strand_id
1 'polypeptide(L)'
;MNFNDTNGVYTYTFEAEKTPDCLACSDKPQVLTFTELDKLQDIIKHLQENATYQMKSPGITTSVGGKNKTLYIQTVKSIEEATRDNLKKSLKGKLFFAA
;
A
#
# COMPACT_ATOMS: atom_id res chain seq x y z
N MET A 1 12.70 0.34 24.43
CA MET A 1 12.53 0.81 25.83
C MET A 1 11.06 1.16 26.02
N ASN A 2 10.43 0.59 27.04
CA ASN A 2 9.12 1.01 27.53
C ASN A 2 9.34 1.82 28.83
N PHE A 3 8.64 2.95 28.96
CA PHE A 3 8.74 3.89 30.09
C PHE A 3 7.32 4.20 30.60
N ASN A 4 7.13 4.13 31.91
CA ASN A 4 5.86 4.46 32.57
C ASN A 4 6.14 5.18 33.90
N ASP A 5 5.47 6.32 34.13
CA ASP A 5 5.59 7.16 35.33
C ASP A 5 4.26 7.39 36.07
N THR A 6 3.20 6.66 35.69
CA THR A 6 1.84 6.85 36.25
C THR A 6 1.70 6.42 37.71
N ASN A 7 2.52 5.50 38.19
CA ASN A 7 2.62 5.09 39.61
C ASN A 7 4.06 4.72 39.96
N GLY A 8 4.86 5.73 40.30
CA GLY A 8 6.32 5.59 40.40
C GLY A 8 6.98 5.47 39.03
N VAL A 9 8.31 5.31 38.98
CA VAL A 9 9.06 5.21 37.72
C VAL A 9 9.35 3.75 37.39
N TYR A 10 8.89 3.30 36.23
CA TYR A 10 9.13 1.96 35.70
C TYR A 10 9.77 2.01 34.30
N THR A 11 10.78 1.18 34.07
CA THR A 11 11.42 1.02 32.77
C THR A 11 11.65 -0.45 32.42
N TYR A 12 11.46 -0.78 31.14
CA TYR A 12 11.77 -2.10 30.60
C TYR A 12 12.48 -1.97 29.25
N THR A 13 13.64 -2.61 29.13
CA THR A 13 14.48 -2.56 27.93
C THR A 13 14.71 -3.96 27.42
N PHE A 14 14.44 -4.15 26.13
CA PHE A 14 14.70 -5.37 25.38
C PHE A 14 15.02 -4.99 23.95
N GLU A 15 15.66 -5.90 23.23
CA GLU A 15 15.91 -5.79 21.81
C GLU A 15 14.74 -6.43 21.05
N ALA A 16 14.05 -5.63 20.21
CA ALA A 16 12.98 -6.14 19.37
C ALA A 16 13.58 -6.85 18.16
N GLU A 17 13.19 -8.11 17.94
CA GLU A 17 13.64 -8.88 16.79
C GLU A 17 13.12 -8.29 15.47
N LYS A 18 13.94 -8.38 14.42
CA LYS A 18 13.54 -7.97 13.07
C LYS A 18 12.62 -9.02 12.46
N THR A 19 11.39 -8.63 12.15
CA THR A 19 10.49 -9.48 11.34
C THR A 19 11.08 -9.67 9.93
N PRO A 20 11.26 -10.91 9.45
CA PRO A 20 11.92 -11.18 8.17
C PRO A 20 11.15 -10.61 6.96
N ASP A 21 9.84 -10.51 7.05
CA ASP A 21 8.96 -10.02 5.96
C ASP A 21 8.37 -8.64 6.29
N CYS A 22 9.11 -7.83 7.06
CA CYS A 22 8.71 -6.46 7.39
C CYS A 22 8.46 -5.61 6.12
N LEU A 23 7.30 -4.95 6.05
CA LEU A 23 6.89 -4.11 4.94
C LEU A 23 7.83 -2.93 4.62
N ALA A 24 8.65 -2.51 5.60
CA ALA A 24 9.46 -1.31 5.49
C ALA A 24 10.95 -1.60 5.28
N CYS A 25 11.49 -2.66 5.90
CA CYS A 25 12.93 -2.94 5.94
C CYS A 25 13.33 -4.33 5.45
N SER A 26 12.38 -5.07 4.86
CA SER A 26 12.66 -6.29 4.09
C SER A 26 12.77 -5.96 2.60
N ASP A 27 13.61 -6.70 1.87
CA ASP A 27 13.75 -6.56 0.41
C ASP A 27 12.79 -7.48 -0.36
N LYS A 28 11.88 -8.16 0.35
CA LYS A 28 10.91 -9.08 -0.24
C LYS A 28 9.59 -8.36 -0.57
N PRO A 29 9.08 -8.49 -1.80
CA PRO A 29 7.75 -7.98 -2.13
C PRO A 29 6.66 -8.76 -1.38
N GLN A 30 5.57 -8.08 -1.07
CA GLN A 30 4.38 -8.71 -0.48
C GLN A 30 3.49 -9.26 -1.58
N VAL A 31 3.04 -10.49 -1.41
CA VAL A 31 2.09 -11.12 -2.33
C VAL A 31 0.68 -10.74 -1.91
N LEU A 32 -0.07 -10.11 -2.83
CA LEU A 32 -1.48 -9.80 -2.65
C LEU A 32 -2.32 -10.67 -3.60
N THR A 33 -3.42 -11.22 -3.09
CA THR A 33 -4.30 -12.12 -3.84
C THR A 33 -5.62 -11.43 -4.13
N PHE A 34 -5.92 -11.24 -5.42
CA PHE A 34 -7.16 -10.65 -5.93
C PHE A 34 -7.66 -11.45 -7.14
N THR A 35 -8.96 -11.37 -7.42
CA THR A 35 -9.53 -11.93 -8.65
C THR A 35 -9.35 -10.96 -9.81
N GLU A 36 -9.31 -11.47 -11.05
CA GLU A 36 -9.19 -10.62 -12.23
C GLU A 36 -10.37 -9.63 -12.40
N LEU A 37 -11.51 -9.92 -11.75
CA LEU A 37 -12.72 -9.10 -11.79
C LEU A 37 -12.72 -7.99 -10.74
N ASP A 38 -11.85 -8.08 -9.73
CA ASP A 38 -11.71 -7.06 -8.70
C ASP A 38 -11.25 -5.75 -9.34
N LYS A 39 -11.66 -4.63 -8.73
CA LYS A 39 -11.35 -3.30 -9.22
C LYS A 39 -10.08 -2.77 -8.56
N LEU A 40 -9.43 -1.79 -9.21
CA LEU A 40 -8.31 -1.08 -8.59
C LEU A 40 -8.71 -0.42 -7.26
N GLN A 41 -9.97 0.04 -7.14
CA GLN A 41 -10.52 0.55 -5.89
C GLN A 41 -10.44 -0.47 -4.74
N ASP A 42 -10.66 -1.76 -5.03
CA ASP A 42 -10.67 -2.80 -4.01
C ASP A 42 -9.26 -3.03 -3.44
N ILE A 43 -8.23 -2.91 -4.29
CA ILE A 43 -6.83 -2.94 -3.86
C ILE A 43 -6.52 -1.74 -2.96
N ILE A 44 -6.89 -0.52 -3.38
CA ILE A 44 -6.67 0.69 -2.58
C ILE A 44 -7.31 0.54 -1.20
N LYS A 45 -8.57 0.10 -1.16
CA LYS A 45 -9.30 -0.15 0.08
C LYS A 45 -8.60 -1.19 0.94
N HIS A 46 -8.15 -2.29 0.35
CA HIS A 46 -7.40 -3.32 1.07
C HIS A 46 -6.13 -2.77 1.72
N LEU A 47 -5.36 -1.95 1.00
CA LEU A 47 -4.14 -1.33 1.53
C LEU A 47 -4.43 -0.30 2.64
N GLN A 48 -5.59 0.33 2.63
CA GLN A 48 -6.01 1.29 3.66
C GLN A 48 -6.55 0.62 4.93
N GLU A 49 -7.38 -0.41 4.78
CA GLU A 49 -8.15 -1.00 5.89
C GLU A 49 -7.46 -2.20 6.55
N ASN A 50 -6.61 -2.92 5.83
CA ASN A 50 -5.93 -4.09 6.39
C ASN A 50 -4.98 -3.65 7.51
N ALA A 51 -5.12 -4.26 8.68
CA ALA A 51 -4.33 -3.95 9.88
C ALA A 51 -2.81 -4.12 9.66
N THR A 52 -2.40 -4.94 8.71
CA THR A 52 -0.99 -5.10 8.34
C THR A 52 -0.44 -3.89 7.59
N TYR A 53 -1.24 -3.25 6.73
CA TYR A 53 -0.79 -2.19 5.82
C TYR A 53 -1.14 -0.77 6.30
N GLN A 54 -2.39 -0.54 6.72
CA GLN A 54 -2.92 0.72 7.28
C GLN A 54 -2.45 1.99 6.55
N MET A 55 -2.34 1.95 5.22
CA MET A 55 -1.81 3.07 4.45
C MET A 55 -2.84 4.20 4.38
N LYS A 56 -2.43 5.46 4.57
CA LYS A 56 -3.39 6.59 4.50
C LYS A 56 -3.84 6.91 3.07
N SER A 57 -2.90 7.09 2.16
CA SER A 57 -3.14 7.45 0.75
C SER A 57 -2.16 6.69 -0.15
N PRO A 58 -2.37 5.38 -0.36
CA PRO A 58 -1.48 4.57 -1.18
C PRO A 58 -1.48 5.02 -2.63
N GLY A 59 -0.29 5.10 -3.23
CA GLY A 59 -0.09 5.29 -4.67
C GLY A 59 0.26 3.96 -5.33
N ILE A 60 -0.38 3.65 -6.45
CA ILE A 60 -0.15 2.40 -7.19
C ILE A 60 0.42 2.72 -8.56
N THR A 61 1.56 2.09 -8.87
CA THR A 61 2.21 2.12 -10.18
C THR A 61 2.49 0.70 -10.64
N THR A 62 2.72 0.51 -11.93
CA THR A 62 3.05 -0.79 -12.52
C THR A 62 4.03 -0.62 -13.66
N SER A 63 4.71 -1.70 -14.06
CA SER A 63 5.61 -1.72 -15.22
C SER A 63 4.98 -2.55 -16.33
N VAL A 64 4.75 -1.94 -17.49
CA VAL A 64 4.15 -2.59 -18.67
C VAL A 64 5.04 -2.28 -19.87
N GLY A 65 5.55 -3.32 -20.54
CA GLY A 65 6.41 -3.16 -21.71
C GLY A 65 7.69 -2.36 -21.41
N GLY A 66 8.25 -2.48 -20.20
CA GLY A 66 9.46 -1.78 -19.77
C GLY A 66 9.27 -0.31 -19.40
N LYS A 67 8.03 0.20 -19.37
CA LYS A 67 7.71 1.56 -18.94
C LYS A 67 6.88 1.55 -17.66
N ASN A 68 7.22 2.44 -16.73
CA ASN A 68 6.42 2.67 -15.53
C ASN A 68 5.16 3.45 -15.89
N LYS A 69 4.03 2.99 -15.36
CA LYS A 69 2.72 3.61 -15.52
C LYS A 69 2.08 3.84 -14.17
N THR A 70 1.46 5.00 -14.02
CA THR A 70 0.70 5.33 -12.81
C THR A 70 -0.73 4.80 -12.94
N LEU A 71 -1.14 3.93 -12.01
CA LEU A 71 -2.50 3.42 -11.97
C LEU A 71 -3.42 4.36 -11.19
N TYR A 72 -2.96 4.83 -10.02
CA TYR A 72 -3.67 5.81 -9.21
C TYR A 72 -2.74 6.46 -8.17
N ILE A 73 -2.81 7.79 -8.00
CA ILE A 73 -2.14 8.53 -6.92
C ILE A 73 -3.08 9.64 -6.43
N GLN A 74 -3.41 9.64 -5.14
CA GLN A 74 -4.34 10.61 -4.55
C GLN A 74 -3.68 11.95 -4.18
N THR A 75 -2.37 11.94 -3.91
CA THR A 75 -1.65 13.09 -3.31
C THR A 75 -1.39 14.24 -4.28
N VAL A 76 -1.43 14.00 -5.59
CA VAL A 76 -1.17 15.00 -6.63
C VAL A 76 -2.42 15.19 -7.46
N LYS A 77 -3.08 16.33 -7.31
CA LYS A 77 -4.41 16.60 -7.90
C LYS A 77 -4.49 16.33 -9.41
N SER A 78 -3.50 16.79 -10.19
CA SER A 78 -3.49 16.57 -11.65
C SER A 78 -3.38 15.10 -12.03
N ILE A 79 -2.61 14.32 -11.28
CA ILE A 79 -2.46 12.88 -11.50
C ILE A 79 -3.71 12.14 -11.03
N GLU A 80 -4.27 12.54 -9.89
CA GLU A 80 -5.49 11.95 -9.33
C GLU A 80 -6.65 12.11 -10.31
N GLU A 81 -6.88 13.32 -10.83
CA GLU A 81 -7.93 13.57 -11.82
C GLU A 81 -7.73 12.74 -13.10
N ALA A 82 -6.49 12.62 -13.58
CA ALA A 82 -6.16 11.83 -14.76
C ALA A 82 -6.29 10.31 -14.55
N THR A 83 -6.15 9.83 -13.32
CA THR A 83 -6.12 8.39 -12.99
C THR A 83 -7.36 7.90 -12.25
N ARG A 84 -8.24 8.78 -11.79
CA ARG A 84 -9.45 8.45 -11.02
C ARG A 84 -10.36 7.45 -11.73
N ASP A 85 -10.48 7.53 -13.05
CA ASP A 85 -11.30 6.59 -13.82
C ASP A 85 -10.76 5.15 -13.80
N ASN A 86 -9.48 4.95 -13.49
CA ASN A 86 -8.91 3.61 -13.36
C ASN A 86 -9.43 2.87 -12.12
N LEU A 87 -9.87 3.58 -11.08
CA LEU A 87 -10.43 2.98 -9.86
C LEU A 87 -11.64 2.08 -10.12
N LYS A 88 -12.42 2.39 -11.15
CA LYS A 88 -13.64 1.65 -11.53
C LYS A 88 -13.36 0.45 -12.43
N LYS A 89 -12.16 0.34 -13.00
CA LYS A 89 -11.76 -0.71 -13.95
C LYS A 89 -11.31 -1.96 -13.18
N SER A 90 -11.57 -3.13 -13.76
CA SER A 90 -11.12 -4.42 -13.22
C SER A 90 -9.68 -4.74 -13.60
N LEU A 91 -8.98 -5.56 -12.80
CA LEU A 91 -7.59 -5.93 -13.02
C LEU A 91 -7.34 -6.64 -14.37
N LYS A 92 -8.32 -7.38 -14.88
CA LYS A 92 -8.28 -7.96 -16.24
C LYS A 92 -8.30 -6.92 -17.36
N GLY A 93 -8.90 -5.75 -17.09
CA GLY A 93 -9.28 -4.76 -18.08
C GLY A 93 -8.13 -3.90 -18.59
N LYS A 94 -8.47 -2.85 -19.37
CA LYS A 94 -7.50 -1.92 -19.97
C LYS A 94 -6.77 -1.00 -18.97
N LEU A 95 -6.60 -1.40 -17.71
CA LEU A 95 -5.82 -0.64 -16.73
C LEU A 95 -4.38 -0.36 -17.22
N PHE A 96 -3.82 -1.28 -18.00
CA PHE A 96 -2.45 -1.20 -18.51
C PHE A 96 -2.30 -0.37 -19.80
N PHE A 97 -3.39 0.03 -20.43
CA PHE A 97 -3.39 0.77 -21.72
C PHE A 97 -3.71 2.25 -21.60
N ALA A 98 -4.13 2.75 -20.44
CA ALA A 98 -4.23 4.20 -20.21
C ALA A 98 -2.81 4.81 -20.21
N ALA A 99 -2.71 6.02 -20.77
CA ALA A 99 -1.51 6.67 -21.29
C ALA A 99 -0.32 6.69 -20.32
#